data_AF-C1N409-F1
#
_entry.id   AF-C1N409-F1
#
_cell.length_a   1.000
_cell.length_b   1.000
_cell.length_c   1.000
_cell.angle_alpha   90.00
_cell.angle_beta   90.00
_cell.angle_gamma   90.00
#
_symmetry.space_group_name_H-M   'P 1'
#
loop_
_entity.id
_entity.type
_entity.pdbx_description
1 polymer ?
#
loop_
_entity_poly.entity_id
_entity_poly.type
_entity_poly.pdbx_seq_one_letter_code
_entity_poly.pdbx_strand_id
1 'polypeptide(L)'
;MADRPTPQPDKNWNAILKWSLAQTDENAGAEPARQISEEEKKWFTEAVASGVVDEIKRMKDITAVLSTRAREVIDAEELDARCELLEELIDRVGSIDNGGDLHTIGGLAPLVETMKGSPHARLRAASAEALGVTVQNHAKAQADALACGAMAPLLAMAAGKDGGDAPCSDADLAETVGGDEETARARTRASFQLTRAKALYALSCLLRGCVAAQKAFALGDGFAILRACLLVDSAKIRTKVLHLARHLCQLDMIFMRAGVESGYVLAAAAALSGSLPRDFGAVADVALREDAERANVELAQVREAALRFIVDCAKKVDFEEVPKAVDHLRGTHVENALRSVRAAHEGMSAEDASACADEIALRVELERMLEG
;
A
#
# COMPACT_ATOMS: atom_id res chain seq x y z
N MET A 1 8.96 27.91 29.15
CA MET A 1 9.40 28.94 28.18
C MET A 1 9.70 28.18 26.91
N ALA A 2 8.82 28.31 25.91
CA ALA A 2 8.92 27.57 24.65
C ALA A 2 10.12 28.09 23.84
N ASP A 3 10.98 27.17 23.45
CA ASP A 3 12.12 27.42 22.57
C ASP A 3 11.57 27.71 21.17
N ARG A 4 11.87 28.89 20.62
CA ARG A 4 11.38 29.28 19.28
C ARG A 4 12.20 28.52 18.24
N PRO A 5 11.60 28.09 17.12
CA PRO A 5 12.35 27.50 16.02
C PRO A 5 13.38 28.52 15.53
N THR A 6 14.65 28.11 15.48
CA THR A 6 15.70 28.87 14.80
C THR A 6 15.27 29.18 13.36
N PRO A 7 15.40 30.44 12.89
CA PRO A 7 15.01 30.79 11.53
C PRO A 7 15.83 29.95 10.54
N GLN A 8 15.15 29.26 9.63
CA GLN A 8 15.81 28.64 8.49
C GLN A 8 16.54 29.75 7.71
N PRO A 9 17.76 29.49 7.22
CA PRO A 9 18.50 30.48 6.45
C PRO A 9 17.65 30.90 5.26
N ASP A 10 17.35 32.20 5.18
CA ASP A 10 16.52 32.78 4.13
C ASP A 10 17.04 32.35 2.76
N LYS A 11 16.27 31.50 2.06
CA LYS A 11 16.62 31.01 0.73
C LYS A 11 16.82 32.23 -0.18
N ASN A 12 18.05 32.44 -0.64
CA ASN A 12 18.51 33.70 -1.23
C ASN A 12 18.04 33.93 -2.69
N TRP A 13 16.85 33.42 -3.04
CA TRP A 13 16.29 33.41 -4.39
C TRP A 13 16.12 34.81 -4.98
N ASN A 14 15.76 35.79 -4.17
CA ASN A 14 15.66 37.19 -4.60
C ASN A 14 17.02 37.79 -4.98
N ALA A 15 18.10 37.40 -4.29
CA ALA A 15 19.44 37.85 -4.65
C ALA A 15 19.93 37.17 -5.94
N ILE A 16 19.65 35.88 -6.10
CA ILE A 16 19.96 35.12 -7.33
C ILE A 16 19.19 35.68 -8.54
N LEU A 17 17.89 35.98 -8.39
CA LEU A 17 17.06 36.53 -9.45
C LEU A 17 17.53 37.93 -9.87
N LYS A 18 17.81 38.82 -8.90
CA LYS A 18 18.36 40.16 -9.18
C LYS A 18 19.71 40.09 -9.86
N TRP A 19 20.56 39.16 -9.43
CA TRP A 19 21.85 38.91 -10.07
C TRP A 19 21.67 38.42 -11.51
N SER A 20 20.81 37.42 -11.75
CA SER A 20 20.54 36.89 -13.09
C SER A 20 19.98 37.96 -14.03
N LEU A 21 19.04 38.79 -13.55
CA LEU A 21 18.45 39.89 -14.33
C LEU A 21 19.51 40.93 -14.75
N ALA A 22 20.48 41.21 -13.87
CA ALA A 22 21.59 42.12 -14.15
C ALA A 22 22.58 41.58 -15.21
N GLN A 23 22.53 40.28 -15.52
CA GLN A 23 23.34 39.67 -16.59
C GLN A 23 22.62 39.63 -17.95
N THR A 24 21.31 39.84 -17.99
CA THR A 24 20.45 39.77 -19.19
C THR A 24 20.08 41.14 -19.78
N ASP A 25 20.81 42.20 -19.45
CA ASP A 25 20.47 43.55 -19.93
C ASP A 25 20.53 43.63 -21.48
N GLU A 26 19.35 43.66 -22.12
CA GLU A 26 19.15 43.58 -23.58
C GLU A 26 19.63 44.84 -24.33
N ASN A 27 20.17 45.84 -23.63
CA ASN A 27 20.71 47.06 -24.23
C ASN A 27 22.24 47.04 -24.42
N ALA A 28 22.90 45.89 -24.21
CA ALA A 28 24.35 45.72 -24.41
C ALA A 28 24.71 45.57 -25.89
N GLY A 29 24.59 46.66 -26.65
CA GLY A 29 25.26 46.79 -27.92
C GLY A 29 26.79 46.67 -27.74
N ALA A 30 27.37 45.59 -28.27
CA ALA A 30 28.79 45.46 -28.58
C ALA A 30 29.82 45.72 -27.44
N GLU A 31 29.50 45.43 -26.17
CA GLU A 31 30.51 45.33 -25.12
C GLU A 31 30.92 43.86 -24.86
N PRO A 32 32.21 43.58 -24.59
CA PRO A 32 32.68 42.23 -24.34
C PRO A 32 31.98 41.66 -23.10
N ALA A 33 31.57 40.38 -23.18
CA ALA A 33 30.95 39.66 -22.07
C ALA A 33 31.73 39.91 -20.77
N ARG A 34 31.07 40.54 -19.79
CA ARG A 34 31.66 40.87 -18.49
C ARG A 34 32.28 39.60 -17.89
N GLN A 35 33.59 39.62 -17.65
CA GLN A 35 34.29 38.47 -17.06
C GLN A 35 33.84 38.31 -15.61
N ILE A 36 33.11 37.22 -15.34
CA ILE A 36 32.66 36.86 -13.99
C ILE A 36 33.90 36.57 -13.13
N SER A 37 34.08 37.30 -12.04
CA SER A 37 35.19 37.07 -11.10
C SER A 37 35.01 35.74 -10.36
N GLU A 38 36.12 35.14 -9.91
CA GLU A 38 36.06 33.89 -9.13
C GLU A 38 35.27 34.05 -7.81
N GLU A 39 35.25 35.26 -7.24
CA GLU A 39 34.48 35.58 -6.03
C GLU A 39 32.97 35.60 -6.31
N GLU A 40 32.54 36.13 -7.47
CA GLU A 40 31.13 36.11 -7.89
C GLU A 40 30.66 34.70 -8.23
N LYS A 41 31.51 33.87 -8.86
CA LYS A 41 31.21 32.44 -9.10
C LYS A 41 31.05 31.68 -7.79
N LYS A 42 31.94 31.94 -6.83
CA LYS A 42 31.90 31.30 -5.51
C LYS A 42 30.65 31.72 -4.73
N TRP A 43 30.35 33.01 -4.69
CA TRP A 43 29.13 33.53 -4.06
C TRP A 43 27.87 32.94 -4.70
N PHE A 44 27.80 32.90 -6.04
CA PHE A 44 26.65 32.33 -6.74
C PHE A 44 26.49 30.84 -6.43
N THR A 45 27.59 30.08 -6.41
CA THR A 45 27.58 28.65 -6.08
C THR A 45 27.14 28.42 -4.64
N GLU A 46 27.61 29.22 -3.69
CA GLU A 46 27.19 29.17 -2.28
C GLU A 46 25.72 29.58 -2.11
N ALA A 47 25.26 30.63 -2.80
CA ALA A 47 23.88 31.10 -2.74
C ALA A 47 22.91 30.09 -3.35
N VAL A 48 23.23 29.51 -4.51
CA VAL A 48 22.44 28.44 -5.14
C VAL A 48 22.44 27.20 -4.24
N ALA A 49 23.59 26.77 -3.73
CA ALA A 49 23.69 25.63 -2.83
C ALA A 49 22.90 25.83 -1.53
N SER A 50 22.83 27.06 -1.00
CA SER A 50 22.01 27.39 0.18
C SER A 50 20.49 27.34 -0.09
N GLY A 51 20.07 27.48 -1.34
CA GLY A 51 18.66 27.40 -1.75
C GLY A 51 18.20 25.98 -2.07
N VAL A 52 19.14 25.07 -2.36
CA VAL A 52 18.87 23.66 -2.64
C VAL A 52 18.75 22.90 -1.32
N VAL A 53 17.65 22.16 -1.15
CA VAL A 53 17.47 21.30 0.02
C VAL A 53 18.42 20.10 -0.13
N ASP A 54 19.26 19.87 0.89
CA ASP A 54 20.03 18.63 0.98
C ASP A 54 19.08 17.48 1.35
N GLU A 55 18.54 16.83 0.31
CA GLU A 55 17.57 15.74 0.45
C GLU A 55 18.13 14.58 1.28
N ILE A 56 19.41 14.25 1.08
CA ILE A 56 20.09 13.19 1.83
C ILE A 56 20.12 13.52 3.32
N LYS A 57 20.52 14.74 3.67
CA LYS A 57 20.53 15.19 5.06
C LYS A 57 19.12 15.18 5.65
N ARG A 58 18.12 15.70 4.93
CA ARG A 58 16.74 15.72 5.44
C ARG A 58 16.19 14.31 5.67
N MET A 59 16.45 13.37 4.77
CA MET A 59 16.07 11.96 4.95
C MET A 59 16.76 11.32 6.16
N LYS A 60 18.03 11.64 6.42
CA LYS A 60 18.74 11.20 7.63
C LYS A 60 18.14 11.78 8.91
N ASP A 61 17.82 13.07 8.90
CA ASP A 61 17.22 13.74 10.05
C ASP A 61 15.86 13.11 10.39
N ILE A 62 15.01 12.85 9.38
CA ILE A 62 13.72 12.19 9.58
C ILE A 62 13.91 10.77 10.15
N THR A 63 14.77 9.95 9.55
CA THR A 63 14.99 8.56 9.99
C THR A 63 15.63 8.45 11.37
N ALA A 64 16.42 9.45 11.79
CA ALA A 64 16.97 9.55 13.14
C ALA A 64 15.87 9.84 14.19
N VAL A 65 14.92 10.73 13.88
CA VAL A 65 13.77 10.99 14.75
C VAL A 65 12.94 9.72 14.96
N LEU A 66 12.70 8.95 13.89
CA LEU A 66 11.96 7.69 13.98
C LEU A 66 12.64 6.65 14.87
N SER A 67 13.97 6.61 14.84
CA SER A 67 14.76 5.68 15.67
C SER A 67 14.70 6.03 17.16
N THR A 68 14.38 7.27 17.50
CA THR A 68 14.33 7.76 18.88
C THR A 68 13.05 7.28 19.54
N ARG A 69 13.15 6.56 20.67
CA ARG A 69 11.98 6.08 21.44
C ARG A 69 10.99 5.27 20.59
N ALA A 70 11.48 4.53 19.59
CA ALA A 70 10.66 3.85 18.58
C ALA A 70 9.66 2.81 19.16
N ARG A 71 9.93 2.29 20.36
CA ARG A 71 9.11 1.29 21.05
C ARG A 71 8.32 1.84 22.22
N GLU A 72 8.40 3.14 22.47
CA GLU A 72 7.68 3.79 23.58
C GLU A 72 6.32 4.28 23.11
N VAL A 73 5.36 4.32 24.04
CA VAL A 73 4.13 5.07 23.84
C VAL A 73 4.48 6.55 23.94
N ILE A 74 4.11 7.33 22.92
CA ILE A 74 4.34 8.77 22.83
C ILE A 74 2.98 9.46 22.89
N ASP A 75 2.96 10.75 23.23
CA ASP A 75 1.73 11.53 23.23
C ASP A 75 1.22 11.83 21.81
N ALA A 76 0.00 12.35 21.72
CA ALA A 76 -0.68 12.58 20.44
C ALA A 76 0.05 13.64 19.58
N GLU A 77 0.60 14.69 20.20
CA GLU A 77 1.31 15.75 19.47
C GLU A 77 2.61 15.23 18.84
N GLU A 78 3.38 14.44 19.60
CA GLU A 78 4.60 13.80 19.10
C GLU A 78 4.27 12.73 18.03
N LEU A 79 3.17 12.00 18.18
CA LEU A 79 2.70 11.03 17.19
C LEU A 79 2.34 11.70 15.86
N ASP A 80 1.56 12.79 15.92
CA ASP A 80 1.17 13.56 14.73
C ASP A 80 2.39 14.13 14.03
N ALA A 81 3.31 14.75 14.77
CA ALA A 81 4.56 15.28 14.21
C ALA A 81 5.40 14.19 13.52
N ARG A 82 5.50 12.98 14.10
CA ARG A 82 6.22 11.86 13.48
C ARG A 82 5.51 11.31 12.24
N CYS A 83 4.18 11.32 12.22
CA CYS A 83 3.40 10.97 11.04
C CYS A 83 3.64 11.97 9.90
N GLU A 84 3.62 13.27 10.18
CA GLU A 84 3.93 14.32 9.20
C GLU A 84 5.35 14.18 8.64
N LEU A 85 6.33 13.85 9.48
CA LEU A 85 7.70 13.57 9.02
C LEU A 85 7.77 12.33 8.10
N LEU A 86 6.96 11.31 8.34
CA LEU A 86 6.88 10.13 7.46
C LEU A 86 6.19 10.46 6.13
N GLU A 87 5.16 11.31 6.14
CA GLU A 87 4.54 11.82 4.91
C GLU A 87 5.54 12.64 4.10
N GLU A 88 6.29 13.53 4.75
CA GLU A 88 7.37 14.29 4.13
C GLU A 88 8.44 13.36 3.52
N LEU A 89 8.78 12.27 4.21
CA LEU A 89 9.71 11.26 3.71
C LEU A 89 9.15 10.54 2.49
N ILE A 90 7.86 10.15 2.51
CA ILE A 90 7.17 9.49 1.40
C ILE A 90 7.23 10.35 0.14
N ASP A 91 6.92 11.65 0.25
CA ASP A 91 6.98 12.58 -0.86
C ASP A 91 8.39 12.68 -1.45
N ARG A 92 9.41 12.66 -0.58
CA ARG A 92 10.81 12.72 -1.00
C ARG A 92 11.27 11.48 -1.72
N VAL A 93 11.04 10.30 -1.15
CA VAL A 93 11.44 9.02 -1.77
C VAL A 93 10.59 8.65 -2.98
N GLY A 94 9.42 9.27 -3.13
CA GLY A 94 8.61 9.21 -4.33
C GLY A 94 9.22 9.95 -5.53
N SER A 95 10.16 10.86 -5.29
CA SER A 95 10.94 11.48 -6.36
C SER A 95 11.91 10.47 -6.97
N ILE A 96 11.95 10.40 -8.31
CA ILE A 96 12.78 9.45 -9.08
C ILE A 96 14.26 9.57 -8.70
N ASP A 97 14.72 10.79 -8.43
CA ASP A 97 16.12 11.07 -8.11
C ASP A 97 16.53 10.56 -6.72
N ASN A 98 15.58 10.53 -5.77
CA ASN A 98 15.85 10.23 -4.35
C ASN A 98 15.47 8.79 -3.94
N GLY A 99 14.67 8.07 -4.74
CA GLY A 99 14.17 6.74 -4.39
C GLY A 99 15.27 5.71 -4.12
N GLY A 100 16.44 5.86 -4.76
CA GLY A 100 17.63 5.03 -4.53
C GLY A 100 18.50 5.49 -3.34
N ASP A 101 18.29 6.69 -2.82
CA ASP A 101 19.19 7.25 -1.80
C ASP A 101 18.85 6.75 -0.41
N LEU A 102 17.56 6.58 -0.08
CA LEU A 102 17.15 6.17 1.26
C LEU A 102 17.77 4.82 1.67
N HIS A 103 17.83 3.86 0.75
CA HIS A 103 18.45 2.57 1.04
C HIS A 103 19.98 2.68 1.16
N THR A 104 20.62 3.54 0.36
CA THR A 104 22.07 3.76 0.38
C THR A 104 22.54 4.40 1.68
N ILE A 105 21.70 5.21 2.34
CA ILE A 105 22.02 5.83 3.63
C ILE A 105 21.61 4.99 4.85
N GLY A 106 21.09 3.77 4.64
CA GLY A 106 20.64 2.89 5.71
C GLY A 106 19.30 3.29 6.33
N GLY A 107 18.53 4.16 5.67
CA GLY A 107 17.24 4.67 6.18
C GLY A 107 16.12 3.62 6.22
N LEU A 108 16.31 2.46 5.59
CA LEU A 108 15.34 1.36 5.65
C LEU A 108 15.29 0.67 7.02
N ALA A 109 16.40 0.59 7.75
CA ALA A 109 16.45 -0.09 9.04
C ALA A 109 15.54 0.57 10.10
N PRO A 110 15.53 1.91 10.26
CA PRO A 110 14.57 2.61 11.12
C PRO A 110 13.10 2.35 10.76
N LEU A 111 12.77 2.28 9.46
CA LEU A 111 11.40 1.99 9.02
C LEU A 111 10.98 0.58 9.41
N VAL A 112 11.85 -0.41 9.19
CA VAL A 112 11.58 -1.80 9.56
C VAL A 112 11.46 -1.98 11.08
N GLU A 113 12.29 -1.31 11.87
CA GLU A 113 12.19 -1.34 13.32
C GLU A 113 10.89 -0.68 13.81
N THR A 114 10.47 0.42 13.20
CA THR A 114 9.19 1.08 13.50
C THR A 114 8.02 0.16 13.18
N MET A 115 8.01 -0.51 12.03
CA MET A 115 6.98 -1.50 11.68
C MET A 115 6.93 -2.67 12.68
N LYS A 116 8.08 -3.11 13.17
CA LYS A 116 8.20 -4.27 14.05
C LYS A 116 7.80 -3.98 15.50
N GLY A 117 8.17 -2.81 16.00
CA GLY A 117 8.18 -2.52 17.44
C GLY A 117 7.33 -1.34 17.89
N SER A 118 6.83 -0.50 16.97
CA SER A 118 6.05 0.66 17.36
C SER A 118 4.71 0.25 17.96
N PRO A 119 4.31 0.80 19.11
CA PRO A 119 2.97 0.60 19.67
C PRO A 119 1.89 1.37 18.89
N HIS A 120 2.26 2.19 17.88
CA HIS A 120 1.32 3.05 17.15
C HIS A 120 1.01 2.51 15.75
N ALA A 121 -0.25 2.17 15.50
CA ALA A 121 -0.71 1.67 14.20
C ALA A 121 -0.43 2.64 13.04
N ARG A 122 -0.59 3.95 13.28
CA ARG A 122 -0.32 5.01 12.30
C ARG A 122 1.15 5.05 11.88
N LEU A 123 2.09 4.96 12.83
CA LEU A 123 3.53 4.92 12.53
C LEU A 123 3.92 3.65 11.78
N ARG A 124 3.38 2.48 12.17
CA ARG A 124 3.61 1.23 11.43
C ARG A 124 3.09 1.35 9.99
N ALA A 125 1.88 1.87 9.81
CA ALA A 125 1.27 2.05 8.49
C ALA A 125 2.08 2.99 7.60
N ALA A 126 2.45 4.17 8.11
CA ALA A 126 3.25 5.15 7.37
C ALA A 126 4.67 4.65 7.08
N SER A 127 5.28 3.88 7.99
CA SER A 127 6.59 3.25 7.75
C SER A 127 6.52 2.17 6.67
N ALA A 128 5.45 1.36 6.64
CA ALA A 128 5.23 0.40 5.56
C ALA A 128 5.02 1.10 4.22
N GLU A 129 4.32 2.23 4.19
CA GLU A 129 4.16 3.04 2.98
C GLU A 129 5.48 3.60 2.47
N ALA A 130 6.27 4.25 3.34
CA ALA A 130 7.58 4.77 3.00
C ALA A 130 8.50 3.66 2.46
N LEU A 131 8.48 2.48 3.08
CA LEU A 131 9.19 1.31 2.57
C LEU A 131 8.67 0.91 1.19
N GLY A 132 7.35 0.81 1.02
CA GLY A 132 6.70 0.41 -0.22
C GLY A 132 7.05 1.32 -1.40
N VAL A 133 7.04 2.63 -1.19
CA VAL A 133 7.44 3.63 -2.20
C VAL A 133 8.92 3.50 -2.52
N THR A 134 9.78 3.37 -1.52
CA THR A 134 11.24 3.26 -1.71
C THR A 134 11.64 2.02 -2.51
N VAL A 135 10.99 0.86 -2.25
CA VAL A 135 11.35 -0.40 -2.93
C VAL A 135 10.65 -0.58 -4.27
N GLN A 136 9.70 0.30 -4.61
CA GLN A 136 8.89 0.16 -5.82
C GLN A 136 9.77 0.20 -7.08
N ASN A 137 9.79 -0.90 -7.83
CA ASN A 137 10.59 -1.06 -9.05
C ASN A 137 12.11 -0.85 -8.85
N HIS A 138 12.64 -1.03 -7.62
CA HIS A 138 14.04 -0.79 -7.30
C HIS A 138 14.72 -2.02 -6.67
N ALA A 139 15.36 -2.85 -7.50
CA ALA A 139 15.89 -4.16 -7.10
C ALA A 139 16.87 -4.14 -5.91
N LYS A 140 17.76 -3.14 -5.84
CA LYS A 140 18.74 -3.04 -4.74
C LYS A 140 18.06 -2.67 -3.41
N ALA A 141 17.23 -1.63 -3.39
CA ALA A 141 16.35 -1.31 -2.27
C ALA A 141 15.47 -2.49 -1.82
N GLN A 142 14.91 -3.29 -2.74
CA GLN A 142 14.16 -4.51 -2.38
C GLN A 142 15.03 -5.54 -1.65
N ALA A 143 16.27 -5.77 -2.12
CA ALA A 143 17.21 -6.67 -1.48
C ALA A 143 17.65 -6.16 -0.11
N ASP A 144 17.95 -4.86 0.00
CA ASP A 144 18.35 -4.22 1.26
C ASP A 144 17.21 -4.23 2.28
N ALA A 145 15.97 -3.95 1.85
CA ALA A 145 14.78 -4.07 2.69
C ALA A 145 14.60 -5.49 3.25
N LEU A 146 14.83 -6.50 2.40
CA LEU A 146 14.79 -7.90 2.84
C LEU A 146 15.91 -8.22 3.82
N ALA A 147 17.12 -7.72 3.59
CA ALA A 147 18.25 -7.88 4.50
C ALA A 147 18.01 -7.20 5.87
N CYS A 148 17.27 -6.08 5.89
CA CYS A 148 16.79 -5.45 7.13
C CYS A 148 15.67 -6.24 7.84
N GLY A 149 15.14 -7.31 7.23
CA GLY A 149 14.10 -8.15 7.83
C GLY A 149 12.68 -7.65 7.63
N ALA A 150 12.40 -6.87 6.57
CA ALA A 150 11.09 -6.27 6.32
C ALA A 150 9.94 -7.28 6.14
N MET A 151 10.22 -8.52 5.69
CA MET A 151 9.17 -9.49 5.35
C MET A 151 8.30 -9.87 6.56
N ALA A 152 8.90 -10.19 7.71
CA ALA A 152 8.15 -10.66 8.87
C ALA A 152 7.21 -9.59 9.46
N PRO A 153 7.63 -8.32 9.67
CA PRO A 153 6.72 -7.25 10.09
C PRO A 153 5.58 -7.02 9.10
N LEU A 154 5.86 -7.02 7.79
CA LEU A 154 4.82 -6.81 6.77
C LEU A 154 3.76 -7.92 6.77
N LEU A 155 4.18 -9.17 6.90
CA LEU A 155 3.28 -10.31 7.01
C LEU A 155 2.46 -10.27 8.31
N ALA A 156 3.07 -9.91 9.44
CA ALA A 156 2.39 -9.75 10.72
C ALA A 156 1.35 -8.62 10.69
N MET A 157 1.69 -7.49 10.08
CA MET A 157 0.78 -6.36 9.86
C MET A 157 -0.39 -6.74 8.96
N ALA A 158 -0.15 -7.49 7.89
CA ALA A 158 -1.22 -7.98 7.01
C ALA A 158 -2.17 -8.98 7.74
N ALA A 159 -1.64 -9.83 8.62
CA ALA A 159 -2.40 -10.81 9.39
C ALA A 159 -3.24 -10.19 10.52
N GLY A 160 -2.75 -9.11 11.16
CA GLY A 160 -3.45 -8.35 12.20
C GLY A 160 -3.48 -8.98 13.60
N LYS A 161 -3.19 -10.28 13.78
CA LYS A 161 -3.50 -10.96 15.05
C LYS A 161 -2.46 -10.83 16.18
N ASP A 162 -1.19 -10.52 15.91
CA ASP A 162 -0.12 -10.62 16.92
C ASP A 162 0.96 -9.51 16.82
N GLY A 163 0.54 -8.23 16.76
CA GLY A 163 1.46 -7.06 16.81
C GLY A 163 1.31 -6.05 15.67
N GLY A 164 0.44 -6.35 14.69
CA GLY A 164 0.09 -5.44 13.59
C GLY A 164 -0.98 -4.42 13.93
N ASP A 165 -1.82 -4.72 14.93
CA ASP A 165 -3.03 -3.98 15.30
C ASP A 165 -2.90 -3.43 16.73
N ALA A 166 -1.72 -2.89 17.08
CA ALA A 166 -1.59 -2.14 18.32
C ALA A 166 -2.67 -1.04 18.39
N PRO A 167 -3.30 -0.86 19.55
CA PRO A 167 -4.43 0.05 19.70
C PRO A 167 -4.04 1.46 19.24
N CYS A 168 -4.97 2.15 18.59
CA CYS A 168 -4.84 3.59 18.42
C CYS A 168 -4.74 4.22 19.80
N SER A 169 -3.56 4.69 20.19
CA SER A 169 -3.43 5.57 21.37
C SER A 169 -4.27 6.84 21.22
N ASP A 170 -4.67 7.19 19.99
CA ASP A 170 -5.66 8.23 19.68
C ASP A 170 -7.04 8.00 20.32
N ALA A 171 -7.32 6.76 20.77
CA ALA A 171 -8.57 6.42 21.47
C ALA A 171 -8.54 6.78 22.97
N ASP A 172 -7.35 6.90 23.57
CA ASP A 172 -7.21 7.09 25.02
C ASP A 172 -6.93 8.54 25.44
N LEU A 173 -6.82 9.49 24.50
CA LEU A 173 -6.52 10.91 24.81
C LEU A 173 -7.59 11.92 24.36
N ALA A 174 -8.63 11.47 23.65
CA ALA A 174 -9.86 12.25 23.61
C ALA A 174 -10.64 11.93 24.88
N GLU A 175 -10.51 12.82 25.88
CA GLU A 175 -11.39 12.85 27.04
C GLU A 175 -12.81 12.47 26.63
N THR A 176 -13.40 11.58 27.43
CA THR A 176 -14.81 11.20 27.43
C THR A 176 -15.71 12.43 27.56
N VAL A 177 -15.90 13.15 26.46
CA VAL A 177 -16.90 14.21 26.32
C VAL A 177 -17.67 13.94 25.03
N GLY A 178 -18.56 12.95 25.09
CA GLY A 178 -19.68 12.82 24.14
C GLY A 178 -19.48 11.96 22.89
N GLY A 179 -18.39 11.20 22.75
CA GLY A 179 -18.22 10.27 21.62
C GLY A 179 -18.80 8.88 21.89
N ASP A 180 -19.77 8.44 21.11
CA ASP A 180 -20.39 7.10 21.23
C ASP A 180 -19.35 5.97 21.02
N GLU A 181 -19.46 4.89 21.81
CA GLU A 181 -18.56 3.72 21.80
C GLU A 181 -18.41 3.09 20.39
N GLU A 182 -19.47 3.16 19.58
CA GLU A 182 -19.47 2.71 18.20
C GLU A 182 -18.51 3.51 17.32
N THR A 183 -18.42 4.82 17.52
CA THR A 183 -17.51 5.72 16.79
C THR A 183 -16.05 5.41 17.12
N ALA A 184 -15.74 5.06 18.37
CA ALA A 184 -14.41 4.62 18.77
C ALA A 184 -14.05 3.28 18.10
N ARG A 185 -14.94 2.29 18.16
CA ARG A 185 -14.76 0.98 17.50
C ARG A 185 -14.58 1.12 15.98
N ALA A 186 -15.32 2.02 15.34
CA ALA A 186 -15.20 2.31 13.91
C ALA A 186 -13.83 2.90 13.56
N ARG A 187 -13.34 3.87 14.35
CA ARG A 187 -11.99 4.44 14.20
C ARG A 187 -10.90 3.39 14.34
N THR A 188 -10.98 2.55 15.38
CA THR A 188 -10.03 1.44 15.58
C THR A 188 -10.03 0.48 14.40
N ARG A 189 -11.22 0.11 13.89
CA ARG A 189 -11.35 -0.75 12.70
C ARG A 189 -10.72 -0.10 11.47
N ALA A 190 -10.98 1.18 11.23
CA ALA A 190 -10.41 1.93 10.10
C ALA A 190 -8.87 1.98 10.17
N SER A 191 -8.32 2.17 11.37
CA SER A 191 -6.87 2.14 11.60
C SER A 191 -6.25 0.78 11.26
N PHE A 192 -6.82 -0.31 11.74
CA PHE A 192 -6.35 -1.67 11.39
C PHE A 192 -6.47 -1.95 9.89
N GLN A 193 -7.54 -1.49 9.25
CA GLN A 193 -7.69 -1.60 7.81
C GLN A 193 -6.62 -0.81 7.05
N LEU A 194 -6.29 0.40 7.51
CA LEU A 194 -5.22 1.22 6.94
C LEU A 194 -3.86 0.53 7.08
N THR A 195 -3.53 0.04 8.28
CA THR A 195 -2.27 -0.68 8.54
C THR A 195 -2.11 -1.89 7.62
N ARG A 196 -3.15 -2.72 7.48
CA ARG A 196 -3.16 -3.86 6.56
C ARG A 196 -3.01 -3.40 5.10
N ALA A 197 -3.73 -2.35 4.69
CA ALA A 197 -3.66 -1.86 3.32
C ALA A 197 -2.25 -1.37 2.94
N LYS A 198 -1.56 -0.66 3.85
CA LYS A 198 -0.18 -0.19 3.61
C LYS A 198 0.82 -1.35 3.64
N ALA A 199 0.65 -2.32 4.55
CA ALA A 199 1.46 -3.54 4.54
C ALA A 199 1.33 -4.34 3.24
N LEU A 200 0.10 -4.52 2.74
CA LEU A 200 -0.16 -5.21 1.47
C LEU A 200 0.40 -4.46 0.26
N TYR A 201 0.34 -3.12 0.27
CA TYR A 201 0.99 -2.31 -0.74
C TYR A 201 2.51 -2.53 -0.74
N ALA A 202 3.14 -2.43 0.43
CA ALA A 202 4.58 -2.66 0.58
C ALA A 202 5.00 -4.08 0.17
N LEU A 203 4.23 -5.11 0.55
CA LEU A 203 4.43 -6.48 0.08
C LEU A 203 4.35 -6.57 -1.43
N SER A 204 3.36 -5.93 -2.06
CA SER A 204 3.21 -5.95 -3.52
C SER A 204 4.38 -5.29 -4.25
N CYS A 205 4.97 -4.23 -3.67
CA CYS A 205 6.16 -3.58 -4.20
C CYS A 205 7.41 -4.43 -3.98
N LEU A 206 7.56 -5.03 -2.79
CA LEU A 206 8.73 -5.83 -2.42
C LEU A 206 8.80 -7.15 -3.20
N LEU A 207 7.66 -7.79 -3.48
CA LEU A 207 7.61 -9.09 -4.16
C LEU A 207 7.77 -8.98 -5.68
N ARG A 208 7.50 -7.82 -6.27
CA ARG A 208 7.55 -7.64 -7.71
C ARG A 208 9.00 -7.63 -8.20
N GLY A 209 9.39 -8.65 -8.97
CA GLY A 209 10.73 -8.75 -9.54
C GLY A 209 11.85 -9.11 -8.54
N CYS A 210 11.52 -9.43 -7.28
CA CYS A 210 12.50 -9.83 -6.27
C CYS A 210 12.32 -11.30 -5.86
N VAL A 211 13.10 -12.19 -6.46
CA VAL A 211 13.05 -13.65 -6.17
C VAL A 211 13.39 -13.96 -4.72
N ALA A 212 14.28 -13.21 -4.09
CA ALA A 212 14.63 -13.41 -2.68
C ALA A 212 13.45 -13.09 -1.75
N ALA A 213 12.74 -11.99 -2.01
CA ALA A 213 11.55 -11.62 -1.25
C ALA A 213 10.41 -12.62 -1.47
N GLN A 214 10.23 -13.07 -2.71
CA GLN A 214 9.28 -14.12 -3.09
C GLN A 214 9.52 -15.43 -2.30
N LYS A 215 10.77 -15.87 -2.16
CA LYS A 215 11.14 -17.02 -1.31
C LYS A 215 10.85 -16.75 0.18
N ALA A 216 11.18 -15.57 0.67
CA ALA A 216 10.91 -15.19 2.06
C ALA A 216 9.40 -15.15 2.37
N PHE A 217 8.58 -14.71 1.42
CA PHE A 217 7.12 -14.75 1.52
C PHE A 217 6.58 -16.17 1.57
N ALA A 218 7.12 -17.08 0.75
CA ALA A 218 6.76 -18.50 0.80
C ALA A 218 7.12 -19.14 2.16
N LEU A 219 8.31 -18.82 2.70
CA LEU A 219 8.75 -19.30 4.02
C LEU A 219 7.91 -18.77 5.18
N GLY A 220 7.30 -17.59 5.02
CA GLY A 220 6.44 -16.97 6.03
C GLY A 220 4.96 -17.35 5.93
N ASP A 221 4.63 -18.46 5.28
CA ASP A 221 3.25 -18.90 5.02
C ASP A 221 2.37 -17.80 4.38
N GLY A 222 2.96 -17.03 3.47
CA GLY A 222 2.34 -15.82 2.92
C GLY A 222 0.95 -16.05 2.33
N PHE A 223 0.71 -17.18 1.66
CA PHE A 223 -0.64 -17.52 1.15
C PHE A 223 -1.66 -17.79 2.26
N ALA A 224 -1.26 -18.36 3.40
CA ALA A 224 -2.15 -18.54 4.53
C ALA A 224 -2.56 -17.18 5.13
N ILE A 225 -1.64 -16.22 5.14
CA ILE A 225 -1.91 -14.84 5.57
C ILE A 225 -2.83 -14.13 4.59
N LEU A 226 -2.54 -14.18 3.28
CA LEU A 226 -3.45 -13.62 2.27
C LEU A 226 -4.84 -14.24 2.37
N ARG A 227 -4.94 -15.55 2.66
CA ARG A 227 -6.21 -16.25 2.86
C ARG A 227 -6.95 -15.70 4.07
N ALA A 228 -6.27 -15.44 5.18
CA ALA A 228 -6.88 -14.82 6.35
C ALA A 228 -7.39 -13.39 6.04
N CYS A 229 -6.68 -12.63 5.20
CA CYS A 229 -7.13 -11.32 4.74
C CYS A 229 -8.44 -11.36 3.94
N LEU A 230 -8.77 -12.47 3.27
CA LEU A 230 -10.07 -12.64 2.59
C LEU A 230 -11.26 -12.69 3.56
N LEU A 231 -11.02 -12.94 4.85
CA LEU A 231 -12.06 -12.95 5.89
C LEU A 231 -12.25 -11.56 6.53
N VAL A 232 -11.42 -10.58 6.18
CA VAL A 232 -11.52 -9.22 6.73
C VAL A 232 -12.75 -8.53 6.14
N ASP A 233 -13.47 -7.82 7.00
CA ASP A 233 -14.61 -6.96 6.64
C ASP A 233 -14.13 -5.65 5.97
N SER A 234 -13.48 -5.79 4.82
CA SER A 234 -13.04 -4.68 3.98
C SER A 234 -12.87 -5.17 2.55
N ALA A 235 -13.78 -4.75 1.66
CA ALA A 235 -13.73 -5.12 0.25
C ALA A 235 -12.39 -4.70 -0.40
N LYS A 236 -11.87 -3.52 -0.06
CA LYS A 236 -10.56 -3.04 -0.54
C LYS A 236 -9.41 -4.00 -0.20
N ILE A 237 -9.38 -4.53 1.03
CA ILE A 237 -8.35 -5.50 1.46
C ILE A 237 -8.52 -6.81 0.69
N ARG A 238 -9.75 -7.34 0.60
CA ARG A 238 -10.04 -8.57 -0.14
C ARG A 238 -9.61 -8.47 -1.61
N THR A 239 -9.95 -7.38 -2.29
CA THR A 239 -9.54 -7.11 -3.68
C THR A 239 -8.02 -7.06 -3.83
N LYS A 240 -7.30 -6.37 -2.92
CA LYS A 240 -5.84 -6.28 -2.96
C LYS A 240 -5.16 -7.64 -2.82
N VAL A 241 -5.62 -8.48 -1.90
CA VAL A 241 -5.01 -9.81 -1.71
C VAL A 241 -5.33 -10.76 -2.86
N LEU A 242 -6.53 -10.67 -3.46
CA LEU A 242 -6.85 -11.43 -4.69
C LEU A 242 -5.92 -11.06 -5.84
N HIS A 243 -5.69 -9.76 -6.07
CA HIS A 243 -4.75 -9.30 -7.09
C HIS A 243 -3.30 -9.71 -6.82
N LEU A 244 -2.85 -9.63 -5.56
CA LEU A 244 -1.49 -10.05 -5.19
C LEU A 244 -1.31 -11.56 -5.36
N ALA A 245 -2.25 -12.37 -4.88
CA ALA A 245 -2.23 -13.82 -5.05
C ALA A 245 -2.25 -14.20 -6.54
N ARG A 246 -3.11 -13.56 -7.33
CA ARG A 246 -3.17 -13.73 -8.80
C ARG A 246 -1.81 -13.44 -9.43
N HIS A 247 -1.19 -12.31 -9.09
CA HIS A 247 0.13 -11.95 -9.61
C HIS A 247 1.17 -13.03 -9.28
N LEU A 248 1.26 -13.47 -8.03
CA LEU A 248 2.23 -14.49 -7.60
C LEU A 248 2.00 -15.84 -8.30
N CYS A 249 0.76 -16.33 -8.34
CA CYS A 249 0.42 -17.58 -9.03
C CYS A 249 0.72 -17.52 -10.53
N GLN A 250 0.64 -16.35 -11.16
CA GLN A 250 0.98 -16.18 -12.56
C GLN A 250 2.49 -16.15 -12.83
N LEU A 251 3.32 -15.89 -11.83
CA LEU A 251 4.77 -15.78 -11.96
C LEU A 251 5.46 -17.13 -11.95
N ASP A 252 5.08 -18.02 -11.03
CA ASP A 252 5.78 -19.29 -10.80
C ASP A 252 4.82 -20.37 -10.27
N MET A 253 5.01 -21.62 -10.70
CA MET A 253 4.24 -22.77 -10.23
C MET A 253 4.44 -23.06 -8.74
N ILE A 254 5.56 -22.64 -8.14
CA ILE A 254 5.76 -22.71 -6.68
C ILE A 254 4.65 -21.93 -5.95
N PHE A 255 4.30 -20.74 -6.44
CA PHE A 255 3.21 -19.95 -5.85
C PHE A 255 1.83 -20.52 -6.18
N MET A 256 1.65 -21.07 -7.39
CA MET A 256 0.42 -21.78 -7.75
C MET A 256 0.18 -22.95 -6.77
N ARG A 257 1.20 -23.79 -6.55
CA ARG A 257 1.15 -24.90 -5.60
C ARG A 257 0.85 -24.40 -4.18
N ALA A 258 1.57 -23.40 -3.69
CA ALA A 258 1.34 -22.85 -2.35
C ALA A 258 -0.08 -22.27 -2.18
N GLY A 259 -0.61 -21.59 -3.19
CA GLY A 259 -1.98 -21.08 -3.22
C GLY A 259 -3.03 -22.19 -3.19
N VAL A 260 -2.82 -23.27 -3.94
CA VAL A 260 -3.71 -24.44 -3.91
C VAL A 260 -3.60 -25.17 -2.58
N GLU A 261 -2.39 -25.47 -2.09
CA GLU A 261 -2.16 -26.23 -0.85
C GLU A 261 -2.76 -25.54 0.38
N SER A 262 -2.61 -24.21 0.47
CA SER A 262 -3.20 -23.38 1.53
C SER A 262 -4.73 -23.24 1.43
N GLY A 263 -5.36 -23.74 0.37
CA GLY A 263 -6.79 -23.62 0.12
C GLY A 263 -7.22 -22.22 -0.29
N TYR A 264 -6.32 -21.43 -0.89
CA TYR A 264 -6.63 -20.07 -1.34
C TYR A 264 -7.69 -20.05 -2.45
N VAL A 265 -7.70 -21.06 -3.34
CA VAL A 265 -8.74 -21.21 -4.38
C VAL A 265 -10.14 -21.33 -3.76
N LEU A 266 -10.29 -22.14 -2.73
CA LEU A 266 -11.56 -22.30 -2.01
C LEU A 266 -11.96 -21.02 -1.28
N ALA A 267 -10.99 -20.33 -0.68
CA ALA A 267 -11.24 -19.05 -0.02
C ALA A 267 -11.62 -17.94 -1.01
N ALA A 268 -11.04 -17.92 -2.20
CA ALA A 268 -11.42 -17.00 -3.27
C ALA A 268 -12.85 -17.28 -3.76
N ALA A 269 -13.25 -18.55 -3.88
CA ALA A 269 -14.64 -18.92 -4.20
C ALA A 269 -15.61 -18.50 -3.09
N ALA A 270 -15.24 -18.67 -1.82
CA ALA A 270 -16.03 -18.18 -0.70
C ALA A 270 -16.17 -16.64 -0.74
N ALA A 271 -15.07 -15.90 -1.00
CA ALA A 271 -15.08 -14.45 -1.14
C ALA A 271 -15.96 -13.97 -2.32
N LEU A 272 -15.97 -14.72 -3.43
CA LEU A 272 -16.86 -14.50 -4.57
C LEU A 272 -18.33 -14.62 -4.15
N SER A 273 -18.72 -15.74 -3.53
CA SER A 273 -20.09 -15.95 -3.04
C SER A 273 -20.51 -14.99 -1.91
N GLY A 274 -19.56 -14.54 -1.09
CA GLY A 274 -19.81 -13.61 0.01
C GLY A 274 -19.93 -12.15 -0.42
N SER A 275 -19.66 -11.84 -1.70
CA SER A 275 -19.65 -10.48 -2.23
C SER A 275 -20.76 -10.25 -3.26
N LEU A 276 -21.85 -11.03 -3.21
CA LEU A 276 -23.01 -10.83 -4.10
C LEU A 276 -23.62 -9.43 -3.93
N PRO A 277 -24.25 -8.87 -4.99
CA PRO A 277 -24.95 -7.61 -4.92
C PRO A 277 -25.98 -7.62 -3.78
N ARG A 278 -26.02 -6.54 -3.00
CA ARG A 278 -27.01 -6.36 -1.94
C ARG A 278 -28.11 -5.45 -2.47
N ASP A 279 -29.36 -5.91 -2.35
CA ASP A 279 -30.52 -5.07 -2.58
C ASP A 279 -30.81 -4.28 -1.31
N PHE A 280 -30.69 -2.96 -1.39
CA PHE A 280 -30.95 -2.05 -0.28
C PHE A 280 -32.40 -1.54 -0.28
N GLY A 281 -33.22 -1.94 -1.27
CA GLY A 281 -34.59 -1.48 -1.43
C GLY A 281 -34.71 0.02 -1.70
N ALA A 282 -35.92 0.57 -1.55
CA ALA A 282 -36.16 2.01 -1.64
C ALA A 282 -35.66 2.73 -0.36
N VAL A 283 -34.33 2.86 -0.23
CA VAL A 283 -33.73 3.71 0.80
C VAL A 283 -34.16 5.16 0.53
N ALA A 284 -34.96 5.74 1.42
CA ALA A 284 -35.49 7.09 1.27
C ALA A 284 -34.41 8.17 1.46
N ASP A 285 -33.37 7.86 2.24
CA ASP A 285 -32.25 8.75 2.49
C ASP A 285 -31.21 8.64 1.36
N VAL A 286 -30.87 9.78 0.76
CA VAL A 286 -29.95 9.84 -0.39
C VAL A 286 -28.53 9.44 0.00
N ALA A 287 -28.05 9.85 1.18
CA ALA A 287 -26.69 9.55 1.61
C ALA A 287 -26.52 8.05 1.91
N LEU A 288 -27.51 7.45 2.59
CA LEU A 288 -27.51 5.99 2.83
C LEU A 288 -27.58 5.20 1.52
N ARG A 289 -28.27 5.71 0.51
CA ARG A 289 -28.31 5.09 -0.83
C ARG A 289 -26.95 5.19 -1.53
N GLU A 290 -26.31 6.35 -1.53
CA GLU A 290 -24.98 6.54 -2.12
C GLU A 290 -23.92 5.66 -1.46
N ASP A 291 -23.97 5.51 -0.13
CA ASP A 291 -23.06 4.63 0.61
C ASP A 291 -23.30 3.14 0.28
N ALA A 292 -24.57 2.74 0.16
CA ALA A 292 -24.97 1.40 -0.28
C ALA A 292 -24.49 1.09 -1.70
N GLU A 293 -24.67 2.03 -2.64
CA GLU A 293 -24.18 1.92 -4.02
C GLU A 293 -22.66 1.79 -4.06
N ARG A 294 -21.93 2.62 -3.29
CA ARG A 294 -20.48 2.54 -3.17
C ARG A 294 -20.03 1.19 -2.63
N ALA A 295 -20.70 0.67 -1.61
CA ALA A 295 -20.41 -0.66 -1.07
C ALA A 295 -20.62 -1.76 -2.13
N ASN A 296 -21.69 -1.68 -2.93
CA ASN A 296 -21.93 -2.62 -4.03
C ASN A 296 -20.83 -2.55 -5.11
N VAL A 297 -20.34 -1.36 -5.46
CA VAL A 297 -19.20 -1.18 -6.38
C VAL A 297 -17.94 -1.84 -5.81
N GLU A 298 -17.64 -1.63 -4.54
CA GLU A 298 -16.49 -2.28 -3.90
C GLU A 298 -16.63 -3.81 -3.86
N LEU A 299 -17.84 -4.34 -3.62
CA LEU A 299 -18.11 -5.77 -3.68
C LEU A 299 -17.99 -6.34 -5.09
N ALA A 300 -18.41 -5.60 -6.13
CA ALA A 300 -18.21 -5.98 -7.52
C ALA A 300 -16.73 -6.14 -7.87
N GLN A 301 -15.87 -5.22 -7.41
CA GLN A 301 -14.42 -5.34 -7.57
C GLN A 301 -13.85 -6.61 -6.91
N VAL A 302 -14.40 -7.03 -5.76
CA VAL A 302 -14.00 -8.29 -5.11
C VAL A 302 -14.39 -9.49 -5.97
N ARG A 303 -15.64 -9.52 -6.49
CA ARG A 303 -16.13 -10.62 -7.34
C ARG A 303 -15.31 -10.75 -8.61
N GLU A 304 -15.08 -9.64 -9.30
CA GLU A 304 -14.27 -9.60 -10.51
C GLU A 304 -12.82 -10.05 -10.25
N ALA A 305 -12.19 -9.58 -9.17
CA ALA A 305 -10.84 -10.00 -8.78
C ALA A 305 -10.79 -11.50 -8.43
N ALA A 306 -11.82 -12.04 -7.78
CA ALA A 306 -11.90 -13.46 -7.43
C ALA A 306 -12.08 -14.32 -8.67
N LEU A 307 -12.97 -13.94 -9.59
CA LEU A 307 -13.16 -14.63 -10.87
C LEU A 307 -11.88 -14.63 -11.70
N ARG A 308 -11.21 -13.48 -11.83
CA ARG A 308 -9.91 -13.40 -12.54
C ARG A 308 -8.86 -14.31 -11.92
N PHE A 309 -8.78 -14.36 -10.59
CA PHE A 309 -7.88 -15.26 -9.89
C PHE A 309 -8.19 -16.73 -10.22
N ILE A 310 -9.44 -17.17 -10.08
CA ILE A 310 -9.83 -18.57 -10.30
C ILE A 310 -9.65 -18.97 -11.76
N VAL A 311 -10.05 -18.11 -12.72
CA VAL A 311 -9.85 -18.33 -14.16
C VAL A 311 -8.37 -18.51 -14.48
N ASP A 312 -7.51 -17.63 -13.99
CA ASP A 312 -6.08 -17.73 -14.28
C ASP A 312 -5.41 -18.92 -13.60
N CYS A 313 -5.87 -19.30 -12.40
CA CYS A 313 -5.48 -20.56 -11.78
C CYS A 313 -5.86 -21.74 -12.68
N ALA A 314 -7.12 -21.81 -13.15
CA ALA A 314 -7.58 -22.88 -14.02
C ALA A 314 -6.84 -22.92 -15.37
N LYS A 315 -6.44 -21.77 -15.91
CA LYS A 315 -5.72 -21.68 -17.20
C LYS A 315 -4.24 -22.07 -17.09
N LYS A 316 -3.60 -21.77 -15.96
CA LYS A 316 -2.14 -21.87 -15.83
C LYS A 316 -1.66 -23.01 -14.95
N VAL A 317 -2.52 -23.61 -14.14
CA VAL A 317 -2.11 -24.70 -13.25
C VAL A 317 -1.69 -25.90 -14.08
N ASP A 318 -0.51 -26.43 -13.77
CA ASP A 318 -0.12 -27.75 -14.19
C ASP A 318 -0.77 -28.77 -13.23
N PHE A 319 -1.73 -29.54 -13.74
CA PHE A 319 -2.47 -30.51 -12.95
C PHE A 319 -1.64 -31.75 -12.59
N GLU A 320 -0.56 -32.04 -13.31
CA GLU A 320 0.37 -33.11 -12.94
C GLU A 320 1.24 -32.67 -11.75
N GLU A 321 1.70 -31.42 -11.75
CA GLU A 321 2.48 -30.87 -10.64
C GLU A 321 1.62 -30.51 -9.41
N VAL A 322 0.34 -30.17 -9.59
CA VAL A 322 -0.57 -29.73 -8.53
C VAL A 322 -1.93 -30.44 -8.64
N PRO A 323 -2.00 -31.77 -8.38
CA PRO A 323 -3.23 -32.55 -8.60
C PRO A 323 -4.41 -32.07 -7.73
N LYS A 324 -4.13 -31.57 -6.52
CA LYS A 324 -5.13 -30.99 -5.61
C LYS A 324 -5.90 -29.80 -6.23
N ALA A 325 -5.34 -29.17 -7.27
CA ALA A 325 -6.01 -28.09 -7.97
C ALA A 325 -7.30 -28.56 -8.66
N VAL A 326 -7.34 -29.81 -9.15
CA VAL A 326 -8.55 -30.40 -9.74
C VAL A 326 -9.67 -30.45 -8.71
N ASP A 327 -9.38 -30.99 -7.51
CA ASP A 327 -10.36 -31.12 -6.42
C ASP A 327 -10.90 -29.76 -5.96
N HIS A 328 -10.06 -28.73 -6.00
CA HIS A 328 -10.46 -27.38 -5.62
C HIS A 328 -11.31 -26.70 -6.70
N LEU A 329 -10.85 -26.74 -7.96
CA LEU A 329 -11.49 -26.05 -9.08
C LEU A 329 -12.81 -26.70 -9.49
N ARG A 330 -12.87 -28.04 -9.50
CA ARG A 330 -14.08 -28.83 -9.76
C ARG A 330 -14.83 -29.22 -8.49
N GLY A 331 -14.46 -28.62 -7.35
CA GLY A 331 -15.09 -28.88 -6.07
C GLY A 331 -16.40 -28.13 -5.90
N THR A 332 -17.25 -28.64 -5.01
CA THR A 332 -18.57 -28.08 -4.70
C THR A 332 -18.54 -26.60 -4.27
N HIS A 333 -17.43 -26.13 -3.69
CA HIS A 333 -17.28 -24.75 -3.27
C HIS A 333 -17.27 -23.78 -4.47
N VAL A 334 -16.48 -24.10 -5.52
CA VAL A 334 -16.40 -23.28 -6.73
C VAL A 334 -17.71 -23.37 -7.52
N GLU A 335 -18.27 -24.57 -7.65
CA GLU A 335 -19.56 -24.77 -8.32
C GLU A 335 -20.70 -23.99 -7.64
N ASN A 336 -20.79 -24.04 -6.31
CA ASN A 336 -21.80 -23.30 -5.56
C ASN A 336 -21.59 -21.78 -5.71
N ALA A 337 -20.35 -21.30 -5.66
CA ALA A 337 -20.06 -19.89 -5.87
C ALA A 337 -20.48 -19.40 -7.27
N LEU A 338 -20.18 -20.18 -8.32
CA LEU A 338 -20.60 -19.87 -9.69
C LEU A 338 -22.12 -19.86 -9.84
N ARG A 339 -22.81 -20.83 -9.23
CA ARG A 339 -24.27 -20.88 -9.23
C ARG A 339 -24.88 -19.64 -8.57
N SER A 340 -24.33 -19.22 -7.43
CA SER A 340 -24.78 -18.01 -6.72
C SER A 340 -24.56 -16.73 -7.54
N VAL A 341 -23.41 -16.59 -8.18
CA VAL A 341 -23.10 -15.43 -9.04
C VAL A 341 -23.97 -15.44 -10.29
N ARG A 342 -24.18 -16.60 -10.91
CA ARG A 342 -25.09 -16.77 -12.04
C ARG A 342 -26.51 -16.31 -11.69
N ALA A 343 -27.05 -16.79 -10.56
CA ALA A 343 -28.38 -16.39 -10.10
C ALA A 343 -28.48 -14.87 -9.87
N ALA A 344 -27.41 -14.24 -9.33
CA ALA A 344 -27.37 -12.78 -9.18
C ALA A 344 -27.37 -12.06 -10.55
N HIS A 345 -26.62 -12.55 -11.54
CA HIS A 345 -26.58 -11.96 -12.88
C HIS A 345 -27.92 -12.10 -13.62
N GLU A 346 -28.64 -13.21 -13.44
CA GLU A 346 -29.95 -13.44 -14.06
C GLU A 346 -31.05 -12.51 -13.50
N GLY A 347 -30.87 -12.01 -12.27
CA GLY A 347 -31.79 -11.06 -11.63
C GLY A 347 -31.51 -9.58 -11.93
N MET A 348 -30.47 -9.27 -12.70
CA MET A 348 -30.04 -7.89 -12.96
C MET A 348 -30.87 -7.21 -14.06
N SER A 349 -30.97 -5.88 -13.98
CA SER A 349 -31.48 -5.07 -15.09
C SER A 349 -30.51 -5.10 -16.28
N ALA A 350 -30.97 -4.70 -17.47
CA ALA A 350 -30.10 -4.64 -18.65
C ALA A 350 -28.95 -3.63 -18.49
N GLU A 351 -29.18 -2.55 -17.73
CA GLU A 351 -28.16 -1.53 -17.44
C GLU A 351 -27.09 -2.08 -16.49
N ASP A 352 -27.50 -2.77 -15.42
CA ASP A 352 -26.57 -3.40 -14.47
C ASP A 352 -25.77 -4.54 -15.10
N ALA A 353 -26.41 -5.32 -15.97
CA ALA A 353 -25.74 -6.39 -16.72
C ALA A 353 -24.66 -5.83 -17.67
N SER A 354 -24.90 -4.67 -18.28
CA SER A 354 -23.91 -3.97 -19.10
C SER A 354 -22.72 -3.48 -18.24
N ALA A 355 -23.01 -2.92 -17.06
CA ALA A 355 -21.97 -2.47 -16.13
C ALA A 355 -21.08 -3.62 -15.60
N CYS A 356 -21.63 -4.83 -15.50
CA CYS A 356 -20.91 -6.02 -15.03
C CYS A 356 -20.49 -6.98 -16.18
N ALA A 357 -20.40 -6.49 -17.43
CA ALA A 357 -20.13 -7.33 -18.59
C ALA A 357 -18.83 -8.16 -18.47
N ASP A 358 -17.75 -7.55 -17.97
CA ASP A 358 -16.47 -8.24 -17.75
C ASP A 358 -16.59 -9.34 -16.69
N GLU A 359 -17.35 -9.09 -15.62
CA GLU A 359 -17.62 -10.09 -14.57
C GLU A 359 -18.40 -11.28 -15.14
N ILE A 360 -19.45 -11.01 -15.93
CA ILE A 360 -20.25 -12.03 -16.60
C ILE A 360 -19.39 -12.86 -17.56
N ALA A 361 -18.53 -12.20 -18.36
CA ALA A 361 -17.66 -12.88 -19.30
C ALA A 361 -16.68 -13.83 -18.60
N LEU A 362 -16.07 -13.39 -17.50
CA LEU A 362 -15.17 -14.23 -16.69
C LEU A 362 -15.90 -15.43 -16.08
N ARG A 363 -17.13 -15.23 -15.58
CA ARG A 363 -17.96 -16.33 -15.06
C ARG A 363 -18.25 -17.37 -16.14
N VAL A 364 -18.73 -16.94 -17.32
CA VAL A 364 -19.03 -17.84 -18.45
C VAL A 364 -17.79 -18.60 -18.89
N GLU A 365 -16.64 -17.91 -18.96
CA GLU A 365 -15.38 -18.55 -19.32
C GLU A 365 -15.01 -19.65 -18.32
N LEU A 366 -15.11 -19.35 -17.02
CA LEU A 366 -14.80 -20.32 -15.98
C LEU A 366 -15.75 -21.53 -16.01
N GLU A 367 -17.05 -21.31 -16.17
CA GLU A 367 -18.05 -22.38 -16.29
C GLU A 367 -17.71 -23.33 -17.45
N ARG A 368 -17.40 -22.76 -18.63
CA ARG A 368 -17.00 -23.54 -19.80
C ARG A 368 -15.73 -24.37 -19.56
N MET A 369 -14.77 -23.83 -18.79
CA MET A 369 -13.53 -24.54 -18.47
C MET A 369 -13.72 -25.70 -17.50
N LEU A 370 -14.73 -25.64 -16.63
CA LEU A 370 -14.99 -26.66 -15.61
C LEU A 370 -15.96 -27.75 -16.10
N GLU A 371 -16.81 -27.45 -17.07
CA GLU A 371 -17.73 -28.40 -17.72
C GLU A 371 -17.03 -29.33 -18.74
N GLY A 372 -15.85 -28.92 -19.26
CA GLY A 372 -14.97 -29.73 -20.09
C GLY A 372 -13.96 -30.52 -19.27
#